data_AF-E5CGT1-F1
#
_entry.id   AF-E5CGT1-F1
#
_cell.length_a   1.000
_cell.length_b   1.000
_cell.length_c   1.000
_cell.angle_alpha   90.00
_cell.angle_beta   90.00
_cell.angle_gamma   90.00
#
_symmetry.space_group_name_H-M   'P 1'
#
loop_
_entity.id
_entity.type
_entity.pdbx_description
1 polymer ?
#
loop_
_entity_poly.entity_id
_entity_poly.type
_entity_poly.pdbx_seq_one_letter_code
_entity_poly.pdbx_strand_id
1 'polypeptide(L)'
;MRADSLKIESLHPIVETTKELDEMWLYCIIGIIILLICLFFGLWTYFHSERFCLKLRLRQGKEEPDFKNIMDSAFGARNLYDKLKGKCHPDNFSTNLILFDRATEIFALIVKNKYNYRELILLKERAEKELNINI
;
A
#
# COMPACT_ATOMS: atom_id res chain seq x y z
N MET A 1 -53.44 -10.87 56.51
CA MET A 1 -53.61 -9.73 55.59
C MET A 1 -52.75 -8.52 55.95
N ARG A 2 -52.73 -8.01 57.21
CA ARG A 2 -51.91 -6.83 57.57
C ARG A 2 -50.38 -7.07 57.65
N ALA A 3 -49.96 -8.31 57.92
CA ALA A 3 -48.55 -8.67 58.00
C ALA A 3 -47.86 -8.75 56.63
N ASP A 4 -48.63 -9.10 55.59
CA ASP A 4 -48.12 -9.24 54.22
C ASP A 4 -47.98 -7.87 53.54
N SER A 5 -48.88 -6.93 53.83
CA SER A 5 -48.78 -5.55 53.32
C SER A 5 -47.56 -4.79 53.87
N LEU A 6 -47.23 -4.99 55.15
CA LEU A 6 -46.05 -4.37 55.78
C LEU A 6 -44.73 -4.91 55.19
N LYS A 7 -44.69 -6.19 54.82
CA LYS A 7 -43.52 -6.77 54.14
C LYS A 7 -43.36 -6.18 52.73
N ILE A 8 -44.44 -6.06 51.97
CA ILE A 8 -44.39 -5.51 50.60
C ILE A 8 -43.94 -4.05 50.60
N GLU A 9 -44.42 -3.24 51.55
CA GLU A 9 -44.03 -1.83 51.66
C GLU A 9 -42.56 -1.64 52.05
N SER A 10 -41.99 -2.56 52.84
CA SER A 10 -40.56 -2.56 53.16
C SER A 10 -39.66 -3.04 52.00
N LEU A 11 -40.19 -3.82 51.05
CA LEU A 11 -39.44 -4.33 49.90
C LEU A 11 -39.36 -3.33 48.73
N HIS A 12 -40.37 -2.49 48.55
CA HIS A 12 -40.40 -1.51 47.45
C HIS A 12 -39.14 -0.62 47.37
N PRO A 13 -38.67 0.03 48.46
CA PRO A 13 -37.49 0.89 48.39
C PRO A 13 -36.20 0.10 48.12
N ILE A 14 -36.12 -1.16 48.56
CA ILE A 14 -34.97 -2.04 48.33
C ILE A 14 -34.89 -2.42 46.85
N VAL A 15 -36.03 -2.81 46.26
CA VAL A 15 -36.11 -3.17 44.84
C VAL A 15 -35.80 -1.97 43.94
N GLU A 16 -36.32 -0.80 44.28
CA GLU A 16 -36.07 0.45 43.54
C GLU A 16 -34.59 0.87 43.63
N THR A 17 -34.00 0.79 44.83
CA THR A 17 -32.56 1.04 45.02
C THR A 17 -31.69 0.03 44.24
N THR A 18 -32.09 -1.25 44.18
CA THR A 18 -31.33 -2.26 43.42
C THR A 18 -31.41 -2.06 41.92
N LYS A 19 -32.53 -1.56 41.39
CA LYS A 19 -32.69 -1.25 39.96
C LYS A 19 -31.82 -0.07 39.54
N GLU A 20 -31.83 1.00 40.33
CA GLU A 20 -30.96 2.17 40.11
C GLU A 20 -29.47 1.79 40.19
N LEU A 21 -29.12 0.90 41.12
CA LEU A 21 -27.74 0.38 41.22
C LEU A 21 -27.35 -0.42 39.97
N ASP A 22 -28.23 -1.30 39.49
CA ASP A 22 -27.98 -2.18 38.34
C ASP A 22 -27.77 -1.37 37.04
N GLU A 23 -28.56 -0.31 36.83
CA GLU A 23 -28.38 0.58 35.68
C GLU A 23 -27.03 1.32 35.73
N MET A 24 -26.61 1.81 36.89
CA MET A 24 -25.31 2.48 37.06
C MET A 24 -24.12 1.55 36.81
N TRP A 25 -24.21 0.29 37.22
CA TRP A 25 -23.18 -0.72 36.94
C TRP A 25 -23.11 -1.07 35.44
N LEU A 26 -24.25 -1.14 34.75
CA LEU A 26 -24.30 -1.38 33.30
C LEU A 26 -23.61 -0.25 32.51
N TYR A 27 -23.86 1.02 32.85
CA TYR A 27 -23.17 2.15 32.20
C TYR A 27 -21.66 2.15 32.45
N CYS A 28 -21.21 1.73 33.65
CA CYS A 28 -19.78 1.59 33.94
C CYS A 28 -19.12 0.53 33.03
N ILE A 29 -19.77 -0.61 32.83
CA ILE A 29 -19.27 -1.69 31.96
C ILE A 29 -19.21 -1.22 30.50
N ILE A 30 -20.27 -0.55 30.02
CA ILE A 30 -20.32 -0.01 28.65
C ILE A 30 -19.19 1.01 28.43
N GLY A 31 -18.93 1.90 29.39
CA GLY A 31 -17.84 2.86 29.31
C GLY A 31 -16.46 2.22 29.19
N ILE A 32 -16.20 1.14 29.93
CA ILE A 32 -14.94 0.38 29.84
C ILE A 32 -14.80 -0.28 28.48
N ILE A 33 -15.87 -0.88 27.95
CA ILE A 33 -15.86 -1.53 26.64
C ILE A 33 -15.57 -0.50 25.53
N ILE A 34 -16.21 0.67 25.58
CA ILE A 34 -15.95 1.75 24.61
C ILE A 34 -14.50 2.22 24.70
N LEU A 35 -13.94 2.37 25.90
CA LEU A 35 -12.55 2.77 26.09
C LEU A 35 -11.59 1.73 25.49
N LEU A 36 -11.84 0.44 25.70
CA LEU A 36 -11.06 -0.64 25.10
C LEU A 36 -11.16 -0.65 23.56
N ILE A 37 -12.35 -0.42 23.01
CA ILE A 37 -12.55 -0.32 21.55
C ILE A 37 -11.82 0.90 20.98
N CYS A 38 -11.92 2.06 21.61
CA CYS A 38 -11.20 3.26 21.19
C CYS A 38 -9.68 3.07 21.23
N LEU A 39 -9.17 2.42 22.28
CA LEU A 39 -7.74 2.13 22.42
C LEU A 39 -7.29 1.13 21.34
N PHE A 40 -8.05 0.05 21.13
CA PHE A 40 -7.76 -0.93 20.08
C PHE A 40 -7.82 -0.30 18.68
N PHE A 41 -8.82 0.54 18.39
CA PHE A 41 -8.95 1.22 17.10
C PHE A 41 -7.86 2.27 16.88
N GLY A 42 -7.46 2.99 17.93
CA GLY A 42 -6.30 3.89 17.91
C GLY A 42 -5.01 3.16 17.60
N LEU A 43 -4.76 2.01 18.25
CA LEU A 43 -3.62 1.15 17.93
C LEU A 43 -3.73 0.55 16.52
N TRP A 44 -4.92 0.14 16.10
CA TRP A 44 -5.15 -0.43 14.77
C TRP A 44 -4.86 0.60 13.68
N THR A 45 -5.41 1.80 13.80
CA THR A 45 -5.17 2.89 12.83
C THR A 45 -3.70 3.34 12.84
N TYR A 46 -3.06 3.36 14.01
CA TYR A 46 -1.62 3.63 14.12
C TYR A 46 -0.76 2.53 13.45
N PHE A 47 -1.10 1.26 13.67
CA PHE A 47 -0.34 0.13 13.16
C PHE A 47 -0.59 -0.17 11.68
N HIS A 48 -1.80 0.10 11.19
CA HIS A 48 -2.19 -0.08 9.79
C HIS A 48 -1.65 1.02 8.87
N SER A 49 -0.87 1.96 9.41
CA SER A 49 -0.12 2.92 8.60
C SER A 49 0.87 2.18 7.70
N GLU A 50 0.81 2.45 6.40
CA GLU A 50 1.54 1.83 5.27
C GLU A 50 3.06 1.65 5.48
N ARG A 51 3.61 2.31 6.50
CA ARG A 51 4.97 2.18 7.02
C ARG A 51 5.38 0.73 7.33
N PHE A 52 4.48 -0.11 7.83
CA PHE A 52 4.82 -1.51 8.12
C PHE A 52 5.03 -2.32 6.83
N CYS A 53 4.16 -2.12 5.84
CA CYS A 53 4.26 -2.78 4.54
C CYS A 53 5.52 -2.33 3.77
N LEU A 54 5.82 -1.03 3.78
CA LEU A 54 7.06 -0.46 3.22
C LEU A 54 8.31 -1.04 3.90
N LYS A 55 8.32 -1.09 5.24
CA LYS A 55 9.46 -1.63 6.01
C LYS A 55 9.67 -3.12 5.76
N LEU A 56 8.61 -3.90 5.54
CA LEU A 56 8.73 -5.31 5.14
C LEU A 56 9.33 -5.45 3.75
N ARG A 57 8.87 -4.67 2.76
CA ARG A 57 9.41 -4.70 1.40
C ARG A 57 10.89 -4.32 1.36
N LEU A 58 11.29 -3.32 2.15
CA LEU A 58 12.68 -2.91 2.29
C LEU A 58 13.56 -3.97 2.99
N ARG A 59 13.01 -4.73 3.95
CA ARG A 59 13.72 -5.85 4.60
C ARG A 59 13.80 -7.11 3.73
N GLN A 60 12.86 -7.30 2.82
CA GLN A 60 12.82 -8.45 1.90
C GLN A 60 13.74 -8.26 0.70
N GLY A 61 14.11 -7.03 0.36
CA GLY A 61 15.23 -6.75 -0.54
C GLY A 61 16.52 -7.24 0.09
N LYS A 62 16.99 -8.43 -0.31
CA LYS A 62 18.29 -8.99 0.10
C LYS A 62 19.49 -8.25 -0.49
N GLU A 63 19.25 -7.31 -1.40
CA GLU A 63 20.28 -6.51 -2.04
C GLU A 63 20.37 -5.15 -1.35
N GLU A 64 21.61 -4.69 -1.12
CA GLU A 64 21.81 -3.32 -0.65
C GLU A 64 21.11 -2.35 -1.62
N PRO A 65 20.39 -1.35 -1.11
CA PRO A 65 19.73 -0.38 -1.96
C PRO A 65 20.78 0.31 -2.83
N ASP A 66 20.74 0.05 -4.14
CA ASP A 66 21.54 0.75 -5.12
C ASP A 66 21.03 2.19 -5.25
N PHE A 67 21.48 3.04 -4.32
CA PHE A 67 21.11 4.45 -4.25
C PHE A 67 21.40 5.18 -5.55
N LYS A 68 22.42 4.74 -6.31
CA LYS A 68 22.75 5.31 -7.61
C LYS A 68 21.66 4.98 -8.63
N ASN A 69 21.25 3.72 -8.75
CA ASN A 69 20.15 3.34 -9.63
C ASN A 69 18.81 3.98 -9.21
N ILE A 70 18.55 4.14 -7.91
CA ILE A 70 17.34 4.82 -7.41
C ILE A 70 17.36 6.30 -7.81
N MET A 71 18.50 6.98 -7.64
CA MET A 71 18.68 8.39 -8.01
C MET A 71 18.57 8.57 -9.53
N ASP A 72 19.29 7.76 -10.29
CA ASP A 72 19.27 7.79 -11.75
C ASP A 72 17.88 7.40 -12.30
N SER A 73 17.13 6.55 -11.61
CA SER A 73 15.74 6.24 -11.98
C SER A 73 14.78 7.39 -11.67
N ALA A 74 14.97 8.08 -10.55
CA ALA A 74 14.14 9.23 -10.18
C ALA A 74 14.35 10.43 -11.13
N PHE A 75 15.57 10.66 -11.59
CA PHE A 75 15.93 11.87 -12.35
C PHE A 75 16.25 11.61 -13.84
N GLY A 76 16.76 10.43 -14.20
CA GLY A 76 17.28 10.10 -15.53
C GLY A 76 16.42 9.14 -16.37
N ALA A 77 15.63 8.25 -15.75
CA ALA A 77 14.85 7.23 -16.48
C ALA A 77 13.86 7.84 -17.48
N ARG A 78 13.22 8.96 -17.13
CA ARG A 78 12.25 9.60 -18.03
C ARG A 78 12.91 10.12 -19.32
N ASN A 79 14.06 10.79 -19.20
CA ASN A 79 14.78 11.32 -20.35
C ASN A 79 15.31 10.19 -21.26
N LEU A 80 15.87 9.14 -20.66
CA LEU A 80 16.35 7.98 -21.40
C LEU A 80 15.19 7.23 -22.09
N TYR A 81 14.08 7.04 -21.39
CA TYR A 81 12.86 6.45 -21.93
C TYR A 81 12.31 7.24 -23.12
N ASP A 82 12.18 8.57 -23.01
CA ASP A 82 11.62 9.38 -24.09
C ASP A 82 12.50 9.33 -25.35
N LYS A 83 13.84 9.33 -25.19
CA LYS A 83 14.79 9.14 -26.30
C LYS A 83 14.65 7.76 -26.95
N LEU A 84 14.62 6.70 -26.13
CA LEU A 84 14.48 5.32 -26.60
C LEU A 84 13.13 5.09 -27.29
N LYS A 85 12.04 5.64 -26.73
CA LYS A 85 10.70 5.55 -27.30
C LYS A 85 10.63 6.16 -28.70
N GLY A 86 11.24 7.33 -28.90
CA GLY A 86 11.24 7.99 -30.21
C GLY A 86 12.06 7.23 -31.25
N LYS A 87 13.25 6.77 -30.88
CA LYS A 87 14.19 6.13 -31.81
C LYS A 87 13.86 4.65 -32.09
N CYS A 88 13.41 3.91 -31.09
CA CYS A 88 13.08 2.48 -31.19
C CYS A 88 11.61 2.22 -31.55
N HIS A 89 10.86 3.23 -32.04
CA HIS A 89 9.48 3.01 -32.44
C HIS A 89 9.43 2.06 -33.64
N PRO A 90 8.56 1.02 -33.63
CA PRO A 90 8.52 0.04 -34.71
C PRO A 90 8.24 0.65 -36.09
N ASP A 91 7.46 1.74 -36.15
CA ASP A 91 7.21 2.48 -37.40
C ASP A 91 8.47 2.96 -38.12
N ASN A 92 9.54 3.26 -37.38
CA ASN A 92 10.84 3.67 -37.94
C ASN A 92 11.50 2.55 -38.75
N PHE A 93 11.09 1.30 -38.54
CA PHE A 93 11.64 0.10 -39.16
C PHE A 93 10.62 -0.63 -40.06
N SER A 94 9.49 0.02 -40.37
CA SER A 94 8.39 -0.54 -41.18
C SER A 94 8.82 -1.09 -42.55
N THR A 95 9.95 -0.64 -43.10
CA THR A 95 10.50 -1.13 -44.38
C THR A 95 11.15 -2.52 -44.28
N ASN A 96 11.56 -2.97 -43.09
CA ASN A 96 12.25 -4.25 -42.88
C ASN A 96 11.52 -5.08 -41.83
N LEU A 97 10.83 -6.15 -42.25
CA LEU A 97 10.00 -6.99 -41.37
C LEU A 97 10.78 -7.57 -40.17
N ILE A 98 12.02 -8.01 -40.37
CA ILE A 98 12.87 -8.57 -39.31
C ILE A 98 13.27 -7.51 -38.28
N LEU A 99 13.56 -6.28 -38.73
CA LEU A 99 13.90 -5.17 -37.84
C LEU A 99 12.66 -4.63 -37.12
N PHE A 100 11.51 -4.65 -37.80
CA PHE A 100 10.22 -4.29 -37.22
C PHE A 100 9.85 -5.20 -36.06
N ASP A 101 9.98 -6.52 -36.21
CA ASP A 101 9.68 -7.48 -35.13
C ASP A 101 10.60 -7.27 -33.92
N ARG A 102 11.90 -7.09 -34.16
CA ARG A 102 12.88 -6.79 -33.08
C ARG A 102 12.60 -5.45 -32.41
N ALA A 103 12.30 -4.41 -33.19
CA ALA A 103 11.94 -3.10 -32.66
C ALA A 103 10.67 -3.18 -31.81
N THR A 104 9.68 -3.96 -32.24
CA THR A 104 8.43 -4.19 -31.50
C THR A 104 8.69 -4.87 -30.15
N GLU A 105 9.52 -5.92 -30.12
CA GLU A 105 9.91 -6.61 -28.88
C GLU A 105 10.65 -5.65 -27.93
N ILE A 106 11.67 -4.96 -28.44
CA ILE A 106 12.48 -4.02 -27.65
C ILE A 106 11.62 -2.87 -27.13
N PHE A 107 10.72 -2.32 -27.96
CA PHE A 107 9.81 -1.25 -27.58
C PHE A 107 8.84 -1.69 -26.48
N ALA A 108 8.30 -2.91 -26.55
CA ALA A 108 7.46 -3.46 -25.49
C ALA A 108 8.23 -3.57 -24.15
N LEU A 109 9.50 -3.99 -24.20
CA LEU A 109 10.36 -4.07 -23.02
C LEU A 109 10.71 -2.68 -22.45
N ILE A 110 10.92 -1.68 -23.30
CA ILE A 110 11.16 -0.27 -22.89
C ILE A 110 9.92 0.29 -22.19
N VAL A 111 8.72 0.06 -22.74
CA VAL A 111 7.45 0.49 -22.11
C VAL A 111 7.24 -0.18 -20.75
N LYS A 112 7.52 -1.48 -20.65
CA LYS A 112 7.41 -2.24 -19.39
C LYS A 112 8.36 -1.72 -18.31
N ASN A 113 9.58 -1.32 -18.69
CA ASN A 113 10.64 -0.90 -17.76
C ASN A 113 10.81 0.63 -17.68
N LYS A 114 9.75 1.41 -17.97
CA LYS A 114 9.77 2.89 -18.04
C LYS A 114 10.48 3.60 -16.88
N TYR A 115 10.40 3.06 -15.67
CA TYR A 115 10.97 3.69 -14.46
C TYR A 115 12.24 3.00 -13.95
N ASN A 116 12.76 1.99 -14.66
CA ASN A 116 13.96 1.26 -14.26
C ASN A 116 15.14 1.66 -15.13
N TYR A 117 15.99 2.55 -14.62
CA TYR A 117 17.09 3.14 -15.39
C TYR A 117 18.11 2.10 -15.87
N ARG A 118 18.46 1.13 -15.01
CA ARG A 118 19.40 0.06 -15.37
C ARG A 118 18.91 -0.79 -16.55
N GLU A 119 17.64 -1.20 -16.52
CA GLU A 119 17.04 -1.95 -17.62
C GLU A 119 16.98 -1.13 -18.90
N LEU A 120 16.70 0.18 -18.80
CA LEU A 120 16.73 1.08 -19.96
C LEU A 120 18.13 1.22 -20.58
N ILE A 121 19.21 1.19 -19.78
CA ILE A 121 20.58 1.16 -20.31
C ILE A 121 20.86 -0.14 -21.07
N LEU A 122 20.48 -1.29 -20.51
CA LEU A 122 20.67 -2.58 -21.19
C LEU A 122 19.87 -2.66 -22.49
N LEU A 123 18.63 -2.15 -22.47
CA LEU A 123 17.79 -2.06 -23.66
C LEU A 123 18.33 -1.07 -24.68
N LYS A 124 18.98 0.01 -24.23
CA LYS A 124 19.73 0.91 -25.12
C LYS A 124 20.84 0.15 -25.85
N GLU A 125 21.72 -0.54 -25.14
CA GLU A 125 22.82 -1.30 -25.78
C GLU A 125 22.29 -2.39 -26.72
N ARG A 126 21.20 -3.08 -26.35
CA ARG A 126 20.53 -4.07 -27.20
C ARG A 126 19.98 -3.42 -28.47
N ALA A 127 19.32 -2.27 -28.35
CA ALA A 127 18.79 -1.52 -29.49
C ALA A 127 19.89 -1.02 -30.42
N GLU A 128 21.02 -0.53 -29.88
CA GLU A 128 22.17 -0.11 -30.70
C GLU A 128 22.75 -1.29 -31.50
N LYS A 129 22.86 -2.48 -30.91
CA LYS A 129 23.38 -3.67 -31.60
C LYS A 129 22.42 -4.27 -32.61
N GLU A 130 21.14 -4.38 -32.26
CA GLU A 130 20.15 -5.10 -33.07
C GLU A 130 19.46 -4.23 -34.13
N LEU A 131 19.27 -2.94 -33.83
CA LEU A 131 18.62 -2.00 -34.74
C LEU A 131 19.62 -1.04 -35.42
N ASN A 132 20.91 -1.13 -35.06
CA ASN A 132 22.00 -0.33 -35.61
C ASN A 132 21.73 1.19 -35.56
N ILE A 133 21.08 1.64 -34.49
CA ILE A 133 20.75 3.04 -34.22
C ILE A 133 21.71 3.65 -33.21
N ASN A 134 21.96 4.94 -33.30
CA ASN A 134 22.76 5.68 -32.31
C ASN A 134 21.83 6.52 -31.43
N ILE A 135 21.80 6.26 -30.12
CA ILE A 135 20.83 6.82 -29.16
C ILE A 135 21.39 7.97 -28.32
#